data_AF-A0A6P0YZY8-F1
#
_entry.id   AF-A0A6P0YZY8-F1
#
_cell.length_a   1.000
_cell.length_b   1.000
_cell.length_c   1.000
_cell.angle_alpha   90.00
_cell.angle_beta   90.00
_cell.angle_gamma   90.00
#
_symmetry.space_group_name_H-M   'P 1'
#
loop_
_entity.id
_entity.type
_entity.pdbx_description
1 polymer ?
#
loop_
_entity_poly.entity_id
_entity_poly.type
_entity_poly.pdbx_seq_one_letter_code
_entity_poly.pdbx_strand_id
1 'polypeptide(L)' 'MTRLEQLLALAQEELETAELLLENGRYQACISRSYYAMYHATQALMSPKPLF' A
#
# COMPACT_ATOMS: atom_id res chain seq x y z
N MET A 1 -4.19 10.45 -14.38
CA MET A 1 -4.14 9.81 -13.06
C MET A 1 -4.02 10.87 -11.99
N THR A 2 -4.94 10.87 -11.03
CA THR A 2 -4.90 11.75 -9.85
C THR A 2 -3.91 11.22 -8.81
N ARG A 3 -3.48 12.07 -7.86
CA ARG A 3 -2.60 11.64 -6.76
C ARG A 3 -3.24 10.52 -5.92
N LEU A 4 -4.56 10.57 -5.73
CA LEU A 4 -5.31 9.53 -5.03
C LEU A 4 -5.22 8.19 -5.77
N GLU A 5 -5.46 8.18 -7.07
CA GLU A 5 -5.37 6.97 -7.91
C GLU A 5 -3.96 6.39 -7.89
N GLN A 6 -2.92 7.23 -7.92
CA GLN A 6 -1.52 6.79 -7.84
C GLN A 6 -1.21 6.13 -6.49
N LEU A 7 -1.68 6.72 -5.38
CA LEU A 7 -1.46 6.16 -4.04
C LEU A 7 -2.19 4.83 -3.84
N LEU A 8 -3.41 4.70 -4.37
CA LEU A 8 -4.16 3.45 -4.31
C LEU A 8 -3.51 2.37 -5.20
N ALA A 9 -3.01 2.74 -6.39
CA ALA A 9 -2.29 1.81 -7.25
C ALA A 9 -1.01 1.28 -6.59
N LEU A 10 -0.21 2.16 -5.98
CA LEU A 10 0.98 1.76 -5.22
C LEU A 10 0.62 0.88 -4.02
N ALA A 11 -0.44 1.21 -3.29
CA ALA A 11 -0.90 0.39 -2.16
C ALA A 11 -1.26 -1.03 -2.61
N GLN A 12 -1.93 -1.15 -3.76
CA GLN A 12 -2.32 -2.42 -4.34
C GLN A 12 -1.10 -3.24 -4.80
N GLU A 13 -0.15 -2.62 -5.50
CA GLU A 13 1.09 -3.29 -5.96
C GLU A 13 1.93 -3.83 -4.80
N GLU A 14 2.07 -3.05 -3.72
CA GLU A 14 2.78 -3.47 -2.51
C GLU A 14 2.04 -4.63 -1.81
N LEU A 15 0.70 -4.64 -1.80
CA LEU A 15 -0.10 -5.72 -1.22
C LEU A 15 0.05 -7.02 -2.03
N GLU A 16 -0.10 -6.97 -3.35
CA GLU A 16 0.09 -8.13 -4.24
C GLU A 16 1.50 -8.71 -4.08
N THR A 17 2.51 -7.85 -3.96
CA THR A 17 3.88 -8.27 -3.68
C THR A 17 4.00 -8.94 -2.31
N ALA A 18 3.33 -8.40 -1.28
CA ALA A 18 3.34 -8.97 0.06
C ALA A 18 2.71 -10.37 0.09
N GLU A 19 1.62 -10.60 -0.66
CA GLU A 19 0.96 -11.89 -0.80
C GLU A 19 1.88 -12.94 -1.45
N LEU A 20 2.54 -12.58 -2.57
CA LEU A 20 3.52 -13.45 -3.21
C LEU A 20 4.67 -13.81 -2.27
N LEU A 21 5.17 -12.84 -1.48
CA LEU A 21 6.24 -13.08 -0.52
C LEU A 21 5.79 -13.97 0.64
N LEU A 22 4.54 -13.85 1.08
CA LEU A 22 3.95 -14.70 2.10
C LEU A 22 3.91 -16.16 1.64
N GLU A 23 3.39 -16.40 0.43
CA GLU A 23 3.32 -17.74 -0.18
C GLU A 23 4.70 -18.39 -0.35
N ASN A 24 5.73 -17.58 -0.60
CA ASN A 24 7.11 -18.04 -0.78
C ASN A 24 7.92 -18.08 0.53
N GLY A 25 7.29 -17.90 1.69
CA GLY A 25 7.95 -17.97 3.01
C GLY A 25 8.95 -16.84 3.27
N ARG A 26 8.88 -15.74 2.52
CA ARG A 26 9.79 -14.57 2.62
C ARG A 26 9.23 -13.55 3.61
N TYR A 27 9.02 -13.98 4.86
CA TYR A 27 8.25 -13.21 5.86
C TYR A 27 8.78 -11.81 6.17
N GLN A 28 10.10 -11.62 6.30
CA GLN A 28 10.67 -10.29 6.58
C GLN A 28 10.40 -9.29 5.44
N ALA A 29 10.45 -9.77 4.19
CA ALA A 29 10.14 -8.96 3.02
C ALA A 29 8.62 -8.71 2.93
N CYS A 30 7.80 -9.73 3.20
CA CYS A 30 6.33 -9.61 3.27
C CYS A 30 5.91 -8.49 4.24
N ILE A 31 6.43 -8.49 5.48
CA ILE A 31 6.12 -7.45 6.49
C ILE A 31 6.45 -6.05 5.97
N SER A 32 7.61 -5.90 5.33
CA SER A 32 8.02 -4.61 4.77
C SER A 32 7.04 -4.12 3.69
N ARG A 33 6.60 -5.02 2.80
CA ARG A 33 5.64 -4.71 1.73
C ARG A 33 4.25 -4.39 2.28
N SER A 34 3.77 -5.16 3.26
CA SER A 34 2.51 -4.86 3.95
C SER A 34 2.52 -3.49 4.63
N TYR A 35 3.65 -3.08 5.23
CA TYR A 35 3.80 -1.74 5.81
C TYR A 35 3.66 -0.64 4.74
N TYR A 36 4.32 -0.79 3.60
CA TYR A 36 4.22 0.21 2.53
C TYR A 36 2.84 0.25 1.86
N ALA A 37 2.18 -0.90 1.72
CA ALA A 37 0.79 -0.96 1.27
C ALA A 37 -0.13 -0.12 2.17
N MET A 38 -0.03 -0.33 3.50
CA MET A 38 -0.79 0.45 4.49
C MET A 38 -0.42 1.94 4.48
N TYR A 39 0.86 2.26 4.33
CA TYR A 39 1.34 3.65 4.27
C TYR A 39 0.74 4.41 3.08
N HIS A 40 0.76 3.81 1.88
CA HIS A 40 0.19 4.42 0.69
C HIS A 40 -1.35 4.55 0.78
N ALA A 41 -2.04 3.53 1.29
CA ALA A 41 -3.47 3.59 1.54
C ALA A 41 -3.85 4.69 2.56
N THR A 42 -3.05 4.86 3.62
CA THR A 42 -3.28 5.90 4.63
C THR A 42 -3.05 7.30 4.04
N GLN A 43 -2.00 7.47 3.22
CA GLN A 43 -1.81 8.73 2.48
C GLN A 43 -2.93 9.02 1.50
N ALA A 44 -3.49 8.00 0.84
CA ALA A 44 -4.65 8.15 -0.03
C ALA A 44 -5.87 8.63 0.78
N LEU A 45 -6.12 8.03 1.94
CA LEU A 45 -7.20 8.40 2.86
C LEU A 45 -7.06 9.84 3.39
N MET A 46 -5.82 10.27 3.67
CA MET A 46 -5.51 11.61 4.15
C MET A 46 -5.36 12.65 3.03
N SER A 47 -5.31 12.23 1.77
CA SER A 47 -5.27 13.14 0.63
C SER A 47 -6.55 13.98 0.65
N PRO A 48 -6.46 15.31 0.47
CA PRO A 48 -7.32 16.29 1.11
C PRO A 48 -8.81 16.03 0.84
N LYS A 49 -9.43 15.30 1.76
CA LYS A 49 -10.82 15.49 2.11
C LYS A 49 -10.82 16.75 2.97
N PRO A 50 -11.57 17.82 2.64
CA PRO A 50 -11.79 18.88 3.59
C PRO A 50 -12.49 18.26 4.81
N LEU A 51 -11.70 17.94 5.82
CA LEU A 51 -12.17 17.89 7.19
C LEU A 51 -12.21 19.37 7.57
N PHE A 52 -13.42 19.85 7.88
CA PHE A 52 -13.85 21.25 8.09
C PHE A 52 -14.36 21.95 6.82
#